data_AF-A0A0S7BUR2-F1
#
_entry.id   AF-A0A0S7BUR2-F1
#
_cell.length_a   1.000
_cell.length_b   1.000
_cell.length_c   1.000
_cell.angle_alpha   90.00
_cell.angle_beta   90.00
_cell.angle_gamma   90.00
#
_symmetry.space_group_name_H-M   'P 1'
#
loop_
_entity.id
_entity.type
_entity.pdbx_description
1 polymer ?
#
loop_
_entity_poly.entity_id
_entity_poly.type
_entity_poly.pdbx_seq_one_letter_code
_entity_poly.pdbx_strand_id
1 'polypeptide(L)'
;MDTADQKYFNFPINLLRGAFDDIKGMMNDAMNYACYSKSQEYVIGTPAQKMKDAAKFFGITLGNAKRSFEDGKSLYNSTPAKSPMTGINKDICFDFYKNEKTEADIAILLAYLALKSVIGSKPYVHITNEFLIARMAGYASVKSMPEALPEPLAGYTTRRKLDKIKFELRSNWNVNIYGYRVRGFYVSIDNQFSLEKLIYEVEKQRKTNIEKKLRQQQNDAIMKAKTKLKNELANV
;
A
#
# COMPACT_ATOMS: atom_id res chain seq x y z
N MET A 1 -6.02 -11.68 -14.83
CA MET A 1 -4.83 -12.19 -15.56
C MET A 1 -3.71 -12.38 -14.55
N ASP A 2 -3.56 -13.59 -14.02
CA ASP A 2 -2.35 -14.03 -13.30
C ASP A 2 -1.93 -15.35 -13.94
N THR A 3 -0.89 -15.30 -14.78
CA THR A 3 -0.17 -16.49 -15.25
C THR A 3 1.03 -16.72 -14.33
N ALA A 4 1.47 -17.97 -14.24
CA ALA A 4 2.47 -18.49 -13.30
C ALA A 4 3.89 -17.85 -13.38
N ASP A 5 4.07 -16.76 -14.14
CA ASP A 5 5.36 -16.12 -14.43
C ASP A 5 5.39 -14.61 -14.09
N GLN A 6 4.39 -14.12 -13.34
CA GLN A 6 4.38 -12.71 -12.90
C GLN A 6 5.40 -12.46 -11.80
N LYS A 7 6.52 -11.88 -12.18
CA LYS A 7 7.56 -11.44 -11.25
C LYS A 7 7.29 -10.02 -10.80
N TYR A 8 7.47 -9.79 -9.50
CA TYR A 8 7.25 -8.51 -8.87
C TYR A 8 8.56 -7.94 -8.35
N PHE A 9 8.84 -6.67 -8.66
CA PHE A 9 9.91 -5.94 -7.98
C PHE A 9 9.35 -5.45 -6.64
N ASN A 10 9.83 -6.06 -5.55
CA ASN A 10 9.44 -5.67 -4.19
C ASN A 10 10.45 -4.66 -3.64
N PHE A 11 9.95 -3.53 -3.17
CA PHE A 11 10.77 -2.42 -2.70
C PHE A 11 10.02 -1.59 -1.64
N PRO A 12 10.74 -0.78 -0.84
CA PRO A 12 10.13 -0.07 0.27
C PRO A 12 9.47 1.23 -0.21
N ILE A 13 8.37 1.63 0.44
CA ILE A 13 7.52 2.74 -0.04
C ILE A 13 8.25 4.09 -0.11
N ASN A 14 9.35 4.27 0.62
CA ASN A 14 10.15 5.50 0.57
C ASN A 14 10.78 5.77 -0.80
N LEU A 15 10.92 4.75 -1.65
CA LEU A 15 11.38 4.95 -3.03
C LEU A 15 10.33 5.64 -3.93
N LEU A 16 9.09 5.80 -3.46
CA LEU A 16 8.08 6.59 -4.19
C LEU A 16 8.35 8.10 -4.16
N ARG A 17 9.27 8.57 -3.30
CA ARG A 17 9.59 9.99 -3.16
C ARG A 17 10.29 10.49 -4.42
N GLY A 18 9.84 11.63 -4.95
CA GLY A 18 10.36 12.21 -6.19
C GLY A 18 9.86 11.53 -7.47
N ALA A 19 8.91 10.58 -7.39
CA ALA A 19 8.42 9.87 -8.56
C ALA A 19 7.72 10.76 -9.60
N PHE A 20 7.21 11.93 -9.21
CA PHE A 20 6.68 12.90 -10.16
C PHE A 20 7.78 13.68 -10.90
N ASP A 21 8.95 13.84 -10.27
CA ASP A 21 10.09 14.55 -10.86
C ASP A 21 10.87 13.61 -11.79
N ASP A 22 11.08 12.36 -11.37
CA ASP A 22 11.80 11.35 -12.14
C ASP A 22 11.21 9.93 -11.92
N ILE A 23 10.12 9.65 -12.63
CA ILE A 23 9.49 8.32 -12.60
C ILE A 23 10.43 7.23 -13.14
N LYS A 24 11.31 7.55 -14.09
CA LYS A 24 12.23 6.58 -14.68
C LYS A 24 13.34 6.22 -13.70
N GLY A 25 13.89 7.20 -13.00
CA GLY A 25 14.83 7.02 -11.90
C GLY A 25 14.22 6.18 -10.77
N MET A 26 12.99 6.50 -10.36
CA MET A 26 12.28 5.70 -9.36
C MET A 26 12.10 4.23 -9.79
N MET A 27 11.75 3.97 -11.06
CA MET A 27 11.65 2.60 -11.59
C MET A 27 13.00 1.89 -11.59
N ASN A 28 14.07 2.60 -11.97
CA ASN A 28 15.43 2.09 -11.91
C ASN A 28 15.84 1.72 -10.48
N ASP A 29 15.51 2.55 -9.51
CA ASP A 29 15.78 2.30 -8.09
C ASP A 29 14.98 1.10 -7.57
N ALA A 30 13.71 0.97 -7.95
CA ALA A 30 12.90 -0.20 -7.63
C ALA A 30 13.51 -1.50 -8.20
N MET A 31 13.99 -1.47 -9.44
CA MET A 31 14.67 -2.61 -10.07
C MET A 31 16.00 -2.95 -9.38
N ASN A 32 16.83 -1.95 -9.10
CA ASN A 32 18.12 -2.13 -8.43
C ASN A 32 17.94 -2.68 -7.00
N TYR A 33 17.00 -2.10 -6.23
CA TYR A 33 16.66 -2.60 -4.89
C TYR A 33 16.19 -4.05 -4.95
N ALA A 34 15.25 -4.37 -5.85
CA ALA A 34 14.70 -5.72 -5.94
C ALA A 34 15.75 -6.75 -6.38
N CYS A 35 16.60 -6.41 -7.35
CA CYS A 35 17.71 -7.27 -7.76
C CYS A 35 18.71 -7.49 -6.64
N TYR A 36 19.10 -6.41 -5.93
CA TYR A 36 20.00 -6.53 -4.79
C TYR A 36 19.39 -7.39 -3.68
N SER A 37 18.14 -7.14 -3.29
CA SER A 37 17.43 -7.93 -2.28
C SER A 37 17.35 -9.40 -2.67
N LYS A 38 17.01 -9.71 -3.93
CA LYS A 38 16.96 -11.08 -4.45
C LYS A 38 18.35 -11.73 -4.45
N SER A 39 19.40 -10.97 -4.75
CA SER A 39 20.77 -11.47 -4.75
C SER A 39 21.23 -11.97 -3.39
N GLN A 40 20.67 -11.44 -2.29
CA GLN A 40 20.96 -11.87 -0.93
C GLN A 40 20.39 -13.27 -0.60
N GLU A 41 19.39 -13.74 -1.36
CA GLU A 41 18.80 -15.09 -1.18
C GLU A 41 19.72 -16.20 -1.73
N TYR A 42 20.64 -15.88 -2.63
CA TYR A 42 21.56 -16.87 -3.18
C TYR A 42 22.71 -17.15 -2.21
N VAL A 43 22.92 -18.42 -1.88
CA VAL A 43 24.00 -18.84 -0.98
C VAL A 43 25.35 -18.90 -1.71
N ILE A 44 25.37 -19.44 -2.92
CA ILE A 44 26.58 -19.72 -3.72
C ILE A 44 26.84 -18.59 -4.72
N GLY A 45 28.11 -18.29 -4.99
CA GLY A 45 28.55 -17.33 -6.02
C GLY A 45 29.16 -16.05 -5.46
N THR A 46 29.89 -15.33 -6.30
CA THR A 46 30.40 -13.99 -5.96
C THR A 46 29.24 -12.98 -5.95
N PRO A 47 29.35 -11.82 -5.27
CA PRO A 47 28.30 -10.80 -5.29
C PRO A 47 27.87 -10.39 -6.71
N ALA A 48 28.82 -10.28 -7.64
CA ALA A 48 28.54 -9.98 -9.04
C ALA A 48 27.75 -11.10 -9.74
N GLN A 49 28.06 -12.37 -9.45
CA GLN A 49 27.33 -13.51 -10.01
C GLN A 49 25.90 -13.57 -9.46
N LYS A 50 25.73 -13.44 -8.14
CA LYS A 50 24.42 -13.41 -7.48
C LYS A 50 23.53 -12.28 -8.02
N MET A 51 24.11 -11.12 -8.29
CA MET A 51 23.39 -9.98 -8.88
C MET A 51 22.97 -10.26 -10.34
N LYS A 52 23.84 -10.88 -11.15
CA LYS A 52 23.50 -11.30 -12.52
C LYS A 52 22.38 -12.34 -12.52
N ASP A 53 22.42 -13.29 -11.60
CA ASP A 53 21.39 -14.32 -11.47
C ASP A 53 20.05 -13.72 -11.01
N ALA A 54 20.09 -12.75 -10.08
CA ALA A 54 18.91 -11.97 -9.70
C ALA A 54 18.33 -11.18 -10.87
N ALA A 55 19.17 -10.50 -11.67
CA ALA A 55 18.71 -9.77 -12.84
C ALA A 55 18.12 -10.70 -13.90
N LYS A 56 18.75 -11.85 -14.15
CA LYS A 56 18.23 -12.90 -15.03
C LYS A 56 16.89 -13.43 -14.53
N PHE A 57 16.72 -13.61 -13.22
CA PHE A 57 15.45 -13.98 -12.62
C PHE A 57 14.37 -12.96 -13.02
N PHE A 58 14.61 -11.66 -12.89
CA PHE A 58 13.64 -10.64 -13.29
C PHE A 58 13.53 -10.38 -14.80
N GLY A 59 14.40 -10.96 -15.61
CA GLY A 59 14.46 -10.68 -17.05
C GLY A 59 15.08 -9.32 -17.39
N ILE A 60 15.96 -8.81 -16.53
CA ILE A 60 16.70 -7.56 -16.72
C ILE A 60 18.09 -7.86 -17.30
N THR A 61 18.52 -7.07 -18.27
CA THR A 61 19.92 -6.98 -18.69
C THR A 61 20.58 -5.80 -17.98
N LEU A 62 21.56 -6.07 -17.12
CA LEU A 62 22.28 -5.02 -16.40
C LEU A 62 23.30 -4.37 -17.34
N GLY A 63 23.09 -3.10 -17.72
CA GLY A 63 24.05 -2.33 -18.52
C GLY A 63 25.39 -2.14 -17.80
N ASN A 64 25.34 -1.92 -16.48
CA ASN A 64 26.52 -1.90 -15.61
C ASN A 64 26.22 -2.62 -14.30
N ALA A 65 26.54 -3.92 -14.24
CA ALA A 65 26.22 -4.77 -13.09
C ALA A 65 26.87 -4.30 -11.77
N LYS A 66 28.07 -3.69 -11.83
CA LYS A 66 28.75 -3.18 -10.63
C LYS A 66 27.98 -1.98 -10.07
N ARG A 67 27.63 -1.02 -10.92
CA ARG A 67 26.85 0.16 -10.53
C ARG A 67 25.47 -0.23 -9.99
N SER A 68 24.73 -1.09 -10.70
CA SER A 68 23.41 -1.57 -10.22
C SER A 68 23.50 -2.27 -8.85
N PHE A 69 24.59 -3.02 -8.60
CA PHE A 69 24.83 -3.63 -7.30
C PHE A 69 25.09 -2.59 -6.21
N GLU A 70 25.95 -1.61 -6.48
CA GLU A 70 26.28 -0.52 -5.53
C GLU A 70 25.05 0.34 -5.22
N ASP A 71 24.29 0.73 -6.24
CA ASP A 71 23.04 1.48 -6.10
C ASP A 71 22.01 0.69 -5.28
N GLY A 72 21.75 -0.56 -5.65
CA GLY A 72 20.82 -1.44 -4.92
C GLY A 72 21.23 -1.68 -3.48
N LYS A 73 22.54 -1.87 -3.21
CA LYS A 73 23.09 -2.01 -1.86
C LYS A 73 22.90 -0.73 -1.04
N SER A 74 23.18 0.42 -1.64
CA SER A 74 23.00 1.72 -1.00
C SER A 74 21.54 1.93 -0.58
N LEU A 75 20.60 1.71 -1.52
CA LEU A 75 19.17 1.81 -1.27
C LEU A 75 18.71 0.85 -0.17
N TYR A 76 19.17 -0.41 -0.20
CA TYR A 76 18.83 -1.41 0.81
C TYR A 76 19.31 -1.00 2.20
N ASN A 77 20.55 -0.52 2.31
CA ASN A 77 21.14 -0.12 3.59
C ASN A 77 20.57 1.19 4.12
N SER A 78 20.17 2.13 3.25
CA SER A 78 19.54 3.40 3.65
C SER A 78 18.06 3.26 4.00
N THR A 79 17.44 2.11 3.69
CA THR A 79 16.03 1.89 3.95
C THR A 79 15.78 1.71 5.45
N PRO A 80 14.91 2.52 6.07
CA PRO A 80 14.61 2.39 7.49
C PRO A 80 14.08 0.99 7.84
N ALA A 81 14.47 0.46 8.98
CA ALA A 81 13.96 -0.82 9.45
C ALA A 81 12.42 -0.80 9.54
N LYS A 82 11.78 -1.91 9.12
CA LYS A 82 10.31 -2.06 9.07
C LYS A 82 9.62 -1.04 8.14
N SER A 83 10.36 -0.49 7.16
CA SER A 83 9.74 0.28 6.08
C SER A 83 8.70 -0.58 5.37
N PRO A 84 7.47 -0.07 5.20
CA PRO A 84 6.44 -0.87 4.54
C PRO A 84 6.80 -1.10 3.08
N MET A 85 6.68 -2.35 2.67
CA MET A 85 7.06 -2.82 1.34
C MET A 85 5.87 -2.72 0.39
N THR A 86 6.15 -2.46 -0.88
CA THR A 86 5.21 -2.62 -1.98
C THR A 86 5.83 -3.48 -3.07
N GLY A 87 5.03 -3.86 -4.06
CA GLY A 87 5.49 -4.66 -5.18
C GLY A 87 4.84 -4.21 -6.49
N ILE A 88 5.64 -3.96 -7.52
CA ILE A 88 5.18 -3.63 -8.86
C ILE A 88 5.39 -4.82 -9.80
N ASN A 89 4.42 -5.11 -10.66
CA ASN A 89 4.59 -6.13 -11.70
C ASN A 89 5.71 -5.67 -12.66
N LYS A 90 6.57 -6.60 -13.09
CA LYS A 90 7.73 -6.28 -13.94
C LYS A 90 7.37 -5.55 -15.23
N ASP A 91 6.25 -5.88 -15.86
CA ASP A 91 5.86 -5.35 -17.16
C ASP A 91 5.33 -3.92 -17.01
N ILE A 92 4.58 -3.66 -15.93
CA ILE A 92 4.17 -2.29 -15.54
C ILE A 92 5.41 -1.44 -15.22
N CYS A 93 6.38 -1.99 -14.49
CA CYS A 93 7.62 -1.28 -14.19
C CYS A 93 8.38 -0.89 -15.46
N PHE A 94 8.53 -1.83 -16.41
CA PHE A 94 9.20 -1.55 -17.69
C PHE A 94 8.42 -0.56 -18.56
N ASP A 95 7.10 -0.60 -18.56
CA ASP A 95 6.28 0.37 -19.27
C ASP A 95 6.49 1.80 -18.74
N PHE A 96 6.46 2.00 -17.42
CA PHE A 96 6.74 3.31 -16.81
C PHE A 96 8.21 3.74 -16.93
N TYR A 97 9.15 2.79 -17.06
CA TYR A 97 10.56 3.11 -17.29
C TYR A 97 10.82 3.56 -18.74
N LYS A 98 10.20 2.91 -19.73
CA LYS A 98 10.48 3.13 -21.15
C LYS A 98 9.66 4.26 -21.76
N ASN A 99 8.38 4.35 -21.38
CA ASN A 99 7.43 5.23 -22.03
C ASN A 99 7.24 6.52 -21.21
N GLU A 100 6.80 7.59 -21.88
CA GLU A 100 6.36 8.81 -21.20
C GLU A 100 5.04 8.54 -20.47
N LYS A 101 4.88 9.19 -19.31
CA LYS A 101 3.71 9.03 -18.44
C LYS A 101 3.25 10.40 -18.00
N THR A 102 1.93 10.58 -17.98
CA THR A 102 1.34 11.83 -17.48
C THR A 102 1.40 11.83 -15.95
N GLU A 103 1.27 13.02 -15.35
CA GLU A 103 1.12 13.13 -13.89
C GLU A 103 -0.04 12.28 -13.35
N ALA A 104 -1.12 12.14 -14.14
CA ALA A 104 -2.27 11.34 -13.75
C ALA A 104 -1.90 9.85 -13.70
N ASP A 105 -1.15 9.35 -14.69
CA ASP A 105 -0.68 7.97 -14.72
C ASP A 105 0.23 7.67 -13.53
N ILE A 106 1.13 8.61 -13.21
CA ILE A 106 2.02 8.53 -12.05
C ILE A 106 1.18 8.50 -10.76
N ALA A 107 0.23 9.41 -10.58
CA ALA A 107 -0.62 9.45 -9.40
C ALA A 107 -1.43 8.14 -9.21
N ILE A 108 -1.96 7.56 -10.29
CA ILE A 108 -2.69 6.27 -10.25
C ILE A 108 -1.75 5.14 -9.83
N LEU A 109 -0.56 5.06 -10.42
CA LEU A 109 0.43 4.06 -10.06
C LEU A 109 0.84 4.19 -8.57
N LEU A 110 1.16 5.40 -8.11
CA LEU A 110 1.54 5.64 -6.72
C LEU A 110 0.42 5.25 -5.77
N ALA A 111 -0.84 5.51 -6.13
CA ALA A 111 -2.00 5.07 -5.35
C ALA A 111 -2.14 3.54 -5.32
N TYR A 112 -1.93 2.86 -6.44
CA TYR A 112 -1.93 1.40 -6.50
C TYR A 112 -0.85 0.80 -5.58
N LEU A 113 0.39 1.27 -5.70
CA LEU A 113 1.52 0.82 -4.89
C LEU A 113 1.33 1.13 -3.39
N ALA A 114 0.74 2.29 -3.09
CA ALA A 114 0.34 2.67 -1.75
C ALA A 114 -0.64 1.65 -1.16
N LEU A 115 -1.72 1.32 -1.88
CA LEU A 115 -2.71 0.35 -1.42
C LEU A 115 -2.11 -1.03 -1.19
N LYS A 116 -1.29 -1.53 -2.14
CA LYS A 116 -0.57 -2.80 -1.97
C LYS A 116 0.27 -2.82 -0.69
N SER A 117 0.96 -1.73 -0.37
CA SER A 117 1.78 -1.64 0.84
C SER A 117 0.98 -1.67 2.15
N VAL A 118 -0.29 -1.26 2.10
CA VAL A 118 -1.17 -1.25 3.27
C VAL A 118 -1.90 -2.59 3.43
N ILE A 119 -2.30 -3.20 2.31
CA ILE A 119 -2.93 -4.53 2.29
C ILE A 119 -1.91 -5.58 2.75
N GLY A 120 -0.72 -5.61 2.15
CA GLY A 120 0.30 -6.61 2.44
C GLY A 120 -0.25 -8.03 2.23
N SER A 121 -0.23 -8.85 3.29
CA SER A 121 -0.79 -10.22 3.30
C SER A 121 -2.25 -10.30 3.76
N LYS A 122 -2.88 -9.19 4.10
CA LYS A 122 -4.27 -9.18 4.58
C LYS A 122 -5.23 -9.35 3.40
N PRO A 123 -6.41 -9.99 3.60
CA PRO A 123 -7.41 -10.09 2.53
C PRO A 123 -7.98 -8.72 2.13
N TYR A 124 -8.13 -7.83 3.10
CA TYR A 124 -8.59 -6.46 2.90
C TYR A 124 -8.16 -5.58 4.08
N VAL A 125 -8.30 -4.27 3.92
CA VAL A 125 -7.97 -3.28 4.96
C VAL A 125 -8.89 -2.06 4.85
N HIS A 126 -9.18 -1.43 5.99
CA HIS A 126 -9.89 -0.15 6.05
C HIS A 126 -8.88 1.00 6.20
N ILE A 127 -8.97 2.01 5.34
CA ILE A 127 -8.05 3.17 5.35
C ILE A 127 -8.79 4.49 5.11
N THR A 128 -8.13 5.60 5.44
CA THR A 128 -8.58 6.95 5.11
C THR A 128 -7.88 7.50 3.86
N ASN A 129 -8.45 8.55 3.26
CA ASN A 129 -7.79 9.28 2.17
C ASN A 129 -6.43 9.84 2.61
N GLU A 130 -6.34 10.39 3.82
CA GLU A 130 -5.09 10.91 4.39
C GLU A 130 -4.01 9.83 4.47
N PHE A 131 -4.37 8.61 4.87
CA PHE A 131 -3.43 7.50 4.92
C PHE A 131 -3.01 7.02 3.52
N LEU A 132 -3.94 7.00 2.56
CA LEU A 132 -3.60 6.74 1.16
C LEU A 132 -2.58 7.77 0.63
N ILE A 133 -2.81 9.06 0.87
CA ILE A 133 -1.91 10.14 0.44
C ILE A 133 -0.52 9.97 1.07
N ALA A 134 -0.44 9.68 2.36
CA ALA A 134 0.84 9.46 3.04
C ALA A 134 1.65 8.35 2.37
N ARG A 135 0.97 7.27 1.96
CA ARG A 135 1.58 6.14 1.27
C ARG A 135 1.98 6.48 -0.15
N MET A 136 1.16 7.22 -0.89
CA MET A 136 1.50 7.72 -2.23
C MET A 136 2.75 8.60 -2.20
N ALA A 137 2.89 9.42 -1.16
CA ALA A 137 4.04 10.29 -0.92
C ALA A 137 5.30 9.55 -0.42
N GLY A 138 5.24 8.22 -0.24
CA GLY A 138 6.38 7.42 0.24
C GLY A 138 6.65 7.55 1.75
N TYR A 139 5.62 7.82 2.54
CA TYR A 139 5.70 7.84 4.00
C TYR A 139 4.96 6.65 4.64
N ALA A 140 5.49 6.20 5.79
CA ALA A 140 4.91 5.08 6.51
C ALA A 140 3.59 5.43 7.21
N SER A 141 3.39 6.71 7.57
CA SER A 141 2.22 7.19 8.29
C SER A 141 1.96 8.66 8.00
N VAL A 142 0.73 9.12 8.28
CA VAL A 142 0.34 10.54 8.20
C VAL A 142 1.25 11.42 9.06
N LYS A 143 1.67 10.93 10.23
CA LYS A 143 2.55 11.66 11.17
C LYS A 143 3.96 11.90 10.61
N SER A 144 4.37 11.12 9.63
CA SER A 144 5.70 11.20 9.01
C SER A 144 5.71 12.12 7.79
N MET A 145 4.55 12.62 7.36
CA MET A 145 4.46 13.53 6.21
C MET A 145 4.96 14.92 6.59
N PRO A 146 5.54 15.66 5.63
CA PRO A 146 5.76 17.09 5.79
C PRO A 146 4.42 17.84 5.92
N GLU A 147 4.46 19.05 6.45
CA GLU A 147 3.29 19.93 6.58
C GLU A 147 2.68 20.28 5.22
N ALA A 148 3.54 20.56 4.23
CA ALA A 148 3.16 20.77 2.85
C ALA A 148 3.69 19.63 1.97
N LEU A 149 2.80 19.02 1.18
CA LEU A 149 3.21 18.05 0.17
C LEU A 149 3.80 18.78 -1.04
N PRO A 150 4.81 18.20 -1.70
CA PRO A 150 5.32 18.74 -2.95
C PRO A 150 4.26 18.62 -4.05
N GLU A 151 4.24 19.58 -4.97
CA GLU A 151 3.55 19.41 -6.25
C GLU A 151 4.31 18.40 -7.13
N PRO A 152 3.63 17.69 -8.05
CA PRO A 152 2.20 17.73 -8.34
C PRO A 152 1.29 17.00 -7.34
N LEU A 153 1.85 16.27 -6.37
CA LEU A 153 1.08 15.40 -5.48
C LEU A 153 0.08 16.17 -4.60
N ALA A 154 0.44 17.36 -4.14
CA ALA A 154 -0.47 18.24 -3.40
C ALA A 154 -1.78 18.49 -4.16
N GLY A 155 -1.70 18.72 -5.47
CA GLY A 155 -2.86 18.86 -6.35
C GLY A 155 -3.78 17.64 -6.43
N TYR A 156 -3.31 16.43 -6.04
CA TYR A 156 -4.10 15.18 -6.02
C TYR A 156 -4.78 14.88 -4.69
N THR A 157 -4.61 15.73 -3.67
CA THR A 157 -5.23 15.54 -2.35
C THR A 157 -6.73 15.85 -2.32
N THR A 158 -7.23 16.57 -3.34
CA THR A 158 -8.65 16.94 -3.42
C THR A 158 -9.54 15.71 -3.57
N ARG A 159 -10.73 15.76 -2.97
CA ARG A 159 -11.72 14.67 -3.05
C ARG A 159 -12.01 14.25 -4.49
N ARG A 160 -12.20 15.22 -5.39
CA ARG A 160 -12.51 14.96 -6.81
C ARG A 160 -11.40 14.16 -7.50
N LYS A 161 -10.12 14.54 -7.32
CA LYS A 161 -9.01 13.82 -7.94
C LYS A 161 -8.80 12.44 -7.31
N LEU A 162 -8.94 12.31 -5.99
CA LEU A 162 -8.90 11.01 -5.33
C LEU A 162 -10.02 10.08 -5.79
N ASP A 163 -11.24 10.59 -5.96
CA ASP A 163 -12.36 9.78 -6.44
C ASP A 163 -12.14 9.33 -7.89
N LYS A 164 -11.50 10.16 -8.73
CA LYS A 164 -11.04 9.77 -10.08
C LYS A 164 -9.97 8.67 -10.01
N ILE A 165 -8.95 8.82 -9.16
CA ILE A 165 -7.93 7.77 -8.96
C ILE A 165 -8.58 6.46 -8.53
N LYS A 166 -9.49 6.48 -7.55
CA LYS A 166 -10.21 5.28 -7.08
C LYS A 166 -11.10 4.65 -8.14
N PHE A 167 -11.65 5.45 -9.05
CA PHE A 167 -12.37 4.94 -10.21
C PHE A 167 -11.41 4.18 -11.13
N GLU A 168 -10.29 4.79 -11.52
CA GLU A 168 -9.27 4.15 -12.37
C GLU A 168 -8.72 2.86 -11.74
N LEU A 169 -8.47 2.86 -10.43
CA LEU A 169 -7.98 1.68 -9.72
C LEU A 169 -8.98 0.50 -9.78
N ARG A 170 -10.28 0.80 -9.69
CA ARG A 170 -11.35 -0.20 -9.82
C ARG A 170 -11.48 -0.71 -11.24
N SER A 171 -11.50 0.20 -12.20
CA SER A 171 -11.77 -0.12 -13.60
C SER A 171 -10.60 -0.82 -14.30
N ASN A 172 -9.36 -0.44 -13.94
CA ASN A 172 -8.18 -0.80 -14.73
C ASN A 172 -7.07 -1.52 -13.94
N TRP A 173 -7.12 -1.52 -12.60
CA TRP A 173 -6.04 -2.10 -11.77
C TRP A 173 -6.47 -3.24 -10.85
N ASN A 174 -7.68 -3.79 -11.05
CA ASN A 174 -8.22 -4.91 -10.27
C ASN A 174 -8.22 -4.63 -8.74
N VAL A 175 -8.52 -3.39 -8.35
CA VAL A 175 -8.63 -3.00 -6.94
C VAL A 175 -10.10 -2.86 -6.56
N ASN A 176 -10.53 -3.60 -5.54
CA ASN A 176 -11.87 -3.44 -4.98
C ASN A 176 -11.88 -2.33 -3.94
N ILE A 177 -12.87 -1.43 -4.01
CA ILE A 177 -13.02 -0.32 -3.06
C ILE A 177 -14.47 -0.25 -2.60
N TYR A 178 -14.67 -0.26 -1.28
CA TYR A 178 -15.99 -0.16 -0.65
C TYR A 178 -16.00 0.88 0.47
N GLY A 179 -16.81 1.94 0.33
CA GLY A 179 -16.82 3.09 1.26
C GLY A 179 -18.21 3.48 1.76
N TYR A 180 -19.19 2.57 1.74
CA TYR A 180 -20.57 2.92 2.09
C TYR A 180 -20.74 3.17 3.59
N ARG A 181 -21.29 4.35 3.94
CA ARG A 181 -21.62 4.79 5.32
C ARG A 181 -20.45 4.70 6.32
N VAL A 182 -19.21 4.89 5.86
CA VAL A 182 -18.01 4.90 6.69
C VAL A 182 -17.12 6.08 6.37
N ARG A 183 -16.37 6.57 7.36
CA ARG A 183 -15.25 7.48 7.10
C ARG A 183 -14.08 6.66 6.60
N GLY A 184 -13.64 6.93 5.37
CA GLY A 184 -12.61 6.14 4.71
C GLY A 184 -13.22 5.11 3.77
N PHE A 185 -12.49 4.05 3.49
CA PHE A 185 -12.93 2.98 2.61
C PHE A 185 -12.15 1.70 2.89
N TYR A 186 -12.80 0.58 2.61
CA TYR A 186 -12.21 -0.74 2.58
C TYR A 186 -11.63 -1.00 1.19
N VAL A 187 -10.50 -1.70 1.15
CA VAL A 187 -9.80 -2.04 -0.09
C VAL A 187 -9.31 -3.49 -0.06
N SER A 188 -9.41 -4.16 -1.20
CA SER A 188 -8.77 -5.46 -1.48
C SER A 188 -8.28 -5.55 -2.93
N ILE A 189 -7.48 -6.57 -3.24
CA ILE A 189 -7.06 -6.90 -4.62
C ILE A 189 -7.99 -7.99 -5.16
N ASP A 190 -8.61 -7.75 -6.32
CA ASP A 190 -9.75 -8.54 -6.80
C ASP A 190 -9.42 -10.02 -7.03
N ASN A 191 -8.26 -10.31 -7.64
CA ASN A 191 -7.81 -11.70 -7.85
C ASN A 191 -7.64 -12.50 -6.55
N GLN A 192 -7.48 -11.82 -5.42
CA GLN A 192 -7.29 -12.47 -4.10
C GLN A 192 -8.57 -12.43 -3.27
N PHE A 193 -9.38 -11.38 -3.42
CA PHE A 193 -10.55 -11.12 -2.59
C PHE A 193 -11.58 -10.28 -3.35
N SER A 194 -12.58 -10.97 -3.88
CA SER A 194 -13.63 -10.38 -4.73
C SER A 194 -14.43 -9.29 -4.01
N LEU A 195 -15.03 -8.40 -4.80
CA LEU A 195 -15.83 -7.30 -4.29
C LEU A 195 -17.02 -7.78 -3.44
N GLU A 196 -17.72 -8.83 -3.88
CA GLU A 196 -18.85 -9.40 -3.15
C GLU A 196 -18.41 -9.91 -1.77
N LYS A 197 -17.28 -10.61 -1.70
CA LYS A 197 -16.72 -11.11 -0.45
C LYS A 197 -16.28 -9.96 0.48
N LEU A 198 -15.71 -8.90 -0.09
CA LEU A 198 -15.39 -7.66 0.63
C LEU A 198 -16.61 -7.05 1.29
N ILE A 199 -17.67 -6.83 0.50
CA ILE A 199 -18.90 -6.21 1.01
C ILE A 199 -19.52 -7.11 2.09
N TYR A 200 -19.60 -8.41 1.85
CA TYR A 200 -20.18 -9.35 2.80
C TYR A 200 -19.45 -9.33 4.15
N GLU A 201 -18.12 -9.45 4.18
CA GLU A 201 -17.36 -9.46 5.43
C GLU A 201 -17.45 -8.12 6.17
N VAL A 202 -17.46 -7.00 5.45
CA VAL A 202 -17.61 -5.66 6.04
C VAL A 202 -19.00 -5.48 6.66
N GLU A 203 -20.07 -5.84 5.95
CA GLU A 203 -21.44 -5.72 6.48
C GLU A 203 -21.71 -6.69 7.63
N LYS A 204 -21.17 -7.91 7.55
CA LYS A 204 -21.21 -8.89 8.64
C LYS A 204 -20.55 -8.34 9.90
N GLN A 205 -19.34 -7.79 9.77
CA GLN A 205 -18.64 -7.18 10.91
C GLN A 205 -19.40 -5.98 11.48
N ARG A 206 -20.01 -5.15 10.60
CA ARG A 206 -20.83 -4.01 11.01
C ARG A 206 -22.02 -4.44 11.85
N LYS A 207 -22.77 -5.45 11.41
CA LYS A 207 -23.91 -6.01 12.15
C LYS A 207 -23.47 -6.48 13.54
N THR A 208 -22.39 -7.27 13.62
CA THR A 208 -21.84 -7.74 14.90
C THR A 208 -21.43 -6.58 15.82
N ASN A 209 -20.83 -5.51 15.28
CA ASN A 209 -20.43 -4.35 16.09
C ASN A 209 -21.64 -3.57 16.63
N ILE A 210 -22.71 -3.45 15.83
CA ILE A 210 -23.97 -2.85 16.28
C ILE A 210 -24.58 -3.67 17.43
N GLU A 211 -24.67 -4.99 17.27
CA GLU A 211 -25.19 -5.89 18.31
C GLU A 211 -24.39 -5.79 19.61
N LYS A 212 -23.05 -5.78 19.51
CA LYS A 212 -22.17 -5.60 20.67
C LYS A 212 -22.40 -4.25 21.36
N LYS A 213 -22.54 -3.17 20.59
CA LYS A 213 -22.81 -1.83 21.13
C LYS A 213 -24.15 -1.76 21.86
N LEU A 214 -25.20 -2.34 21.29
CA LEU A 214 -26.52 -2.39 21.93
C LEU A 214 -26.49 -3.17 23.25
N ARG A 215 -25.83 -4.33 23.28
CA ARG A 215 -25.65 -5.12 24.51
C ARG A 215 -24.88 -4.35 25.58
N GLN A 216 -23.81 -3.65 25.19
CA GLN A 216 -23.05 -2.82 26.13
C GLN A 216 -23.92 -1.71 26.73
N GLN A 217 -24.68 -1.00 25.90
CA GLN A 217 -25.59 0.06 26.34
C GLN A 217 -26.66 -0.46 27.32
N GLN A 218 -27.22 -1.64 27.05
CA GLN A 218 -28.16 -2.29 27.97
C GLN A 218 -27.52 -2.63 29.32
N ASN A 219 -26.32 -3.23 29.31
CA ASN A 219 -25.59 -3.56 30.53
C ASN A 219 -25.23 -2.32 31.35
N ASP A 220 -24.77 -1.25 30.70
CA ASP A 220 -24.45 0.02 31.36
C ASP A 220 -25.69 0.65 32.00
N ALA A 221 -26.84 0.58 31.32
CA ALA A 221 -28.12 1.05 31.85
C ALA A 221 -28.58 0.22 33.06
N ILE A 222 -28.46 -1.11 33.00
CA ILE A 222 -28.78 -2.01 34.12
C ILE A 222 -27.88 -1.73 35.33
N MET A 223 -26.57 -1.55 35.11
CA MET A 223 -25.64 -1.22 36.20
C MET A 223 -26.00 0.11 36.86
N LYS A 224 -26.26 1.15 36.06
CA LYS A 224 -26.71 2.46 36.59
C LYS A 224 -27.99 2.35 37.41
N ALA A 225 -28.97 1.57 36.94
CA ALA A 225 -30.23 1.34 37.67
C ALA A 225 -29.99 0.60 39.00
N LYS A 226 -29.18 -0.46 39.00
CA LYS A 226 -28.82 -1.21 40.22
C LYS A 226 -28.07 -0.35 41.24
N THR A 227 -27.13 0.49 40.79
CA THR A 227 -26.42 1.43 41.67
C THR A 227 -27.37 2.45 42.30
N LYS A 228 -28.32 2.99 41.54
CA LYS A 228 -29.35 3.89 42.08
C LYS A 228 -30.19 3.21 43.16
N LEU A 229 -30.73 2.02 42.88
CA LEU A 229 -31.52 1.25 43.85
C LEU A 229 -30.72 0.92 45.12
N LYS A 230 -29.44 0.54 44.98
CA LYS A 230 -28.57 0.27 46.14
C LYS A 230 -28.36 1.51 47.01
N ASN A 231 -28.20 2.67 46.38
CA ASN A 231 -28.03 3.93 47.11
C ASN A 231 -29.33 4.40 47.78
N GLU A 232 -30.49 4.15 47.16
CA GLU A 232 -31.80 4.42 47.76
C GLU A 232 -32.03 3.53 48.99
N LEU A 233 -31.72 2.24 48.89
CA LEU A 233 -31.84 1.29 50.01
C LEU A 233 -30.84 1.54 51.16
N ALA A 234 -29.72 2.22 50.89
CA ALA A 234 -28.73 2.56 51.92
C ALA A 234 -29.04 3.87 52.68
N ASN A 235 -30.01 4.65 52.18
CA ASN A 235 -30.46 5.92 52.78
C ASN A 235 -31.80 5.79 53.53
N VAL A 236 -32.29 4.56 53.73
CA VAL A 236 -33.43 4.19 54.58
C VAL A 236 -32.90 3.42 55.78
#